data_AF-A0A438FQW3-F1
#
_entry.id   AF-A0A438FQW3-F1
#
_cell.length_a   1.000
_cell.length_b   1.000
_cell.length_c   1.000
_cell.angle_alpha   90.00
_cell.angle_beta   90.00
_cell.angle_gamma   90.00
#
_symmetry.space_group_name_H-M   'P 1'
#
loop_
_entity.id
_entity.type
_entity.pdbx_description
1 polymer ?
#
loop_
_entity_poly.entity_id
_entity_poly.type
_entity_poly.pdbx_seq_one_letter_code
_entity_poly.pdbx_strand_id
1 'polypeptide(L)'
;MRGGSYWFAVESKSFEVSVEEVQGKLRGIILERSRGLSSWIHLGDLSLGRLLDGVEECCREERAGRFVKSWEDEGRKFKLEGT
;
A
#
# COMPACT_ATOMS: atom_id res chain seq x y z
N MET A 1 9.83 -17.23 -10.16
CA MET A 1 9.17 -15.93 -10.42
C MET A 1 8.14 -15.78 -9.30
N ARG A 2 8.45 -14.93 -8.30
CA ARG A 2 7.79 -14.94 -6.99
C ARG A 2 6.81 -13.78 -6.90
N GLY A 3 5.58 -14.01 -7.37
CA GLY A 3 4.44 -13.23 -6.88
C GLY A 3 4.04 -13.74 -5.51
N GLY A 4 3.58 -12.84 -4.64
CA GLY A 4 3.15 -13.18 -3.29
C GLY A 4 1.95 -12.35 -2.90
N SER A 5 1.02 -12.97 -2.19
CA SER A 5 -0.14 -12.30 -1.60
C SER A 5 -0.15 -12.52 -0.10
N TYR A 6 -0.39 -11.46 0.64
CA TYR A 6 -0.63 -11.49 2.07
C TYR A 6 -2.01 -10.94 2.35
N TRP A 7 -2.67 -11.53 3.34
CA TRP A 7 -3.95 -11.05 3.84
C TRP A 7 -3.74 -10.61 5.29
N PHE A 8 -4.40 -9.53 5.70
CA PHE A 8 -4.59 -9.17 7.10
C PHE A 8 -5.96 -8.52 7.33
N ALA A 9 -6.46 -8.51 8.56
CA ALA A 9 -7.65 -7.74 8.95
C ALA A 9 -7.31 -6.72 10.01
N VAL A 10 -8.04 -5.62 9.96
CA VAL A 10 -8.05 -4.58 10.97
C VAL A 10 -9.52 -4.24 11.23
N GLU A 11 -9.99 -4.46 12.45
CA GLU A 11 -11.38 -4.26 12.85
C GLU A 11 -12.39 -4.96 11.91
N SER A 12 -13.27 -4.19 11.25
CA SER A 12 -14.31 -4.69 10.33
C SER A 12 -13.89 -4.71 8.86
N LYS A 13 -12.59 -4.49 8.59
CA LYS A 13 -12.00 -4.44 7.24
C LYS A 13 -11.00 -5.57 7.06
N SER A 14 -10.98 -6.16 5.87
CA SER A 14 -9.93 -7.08 5.44
C SER A 14 -9.15 -6.49 4.27
N PHE A 15 -7.85 -6.71 4.26
CA PHE A 15 -6.93 -6.23 3.23
C PHE A 15 -6.20 -7.40 2.61
N GLU A 16 -6.11 -7.40 1.30
CA GLU A 16 -5.27 -8.30 0.52
C GLU A 16 -4.22 -7.46 -0.20
N VAL A 17 -2.95 -7.76 0.05
CA VAL A 17 -1.81 -7.10 -0.57
C VAL A 17 -1.11 -8.12 -1.46
N SER A 18 -1.15 -7.89 -2.77
CA SER A 18 -0.49 -8.75 -3.75
C SER A 18 0.59 -7.99 -4.48
N VAL A 19 1.75 -8.63 -4.65
CA VAL A 19 2.85 -8.13 -5.47
C VAL A 19 3.11 -9.14 -6.58
N GLU A 20 3.19 -8.62 -7.81
CA GLU A 20 3.54 -9.40 -8.99
C GLU A 20 4.62 -8.68 -9.81
N GLU A 21 5.33 -9.44 -10.63
CA GLU A 21 6.31 -8.92 -11.57
C GLU A 21 5.76 -9.06 -13.00
N VAL A 22 5.60 -7.95 -13.70
CA VAL A 22 5.09 -7.89 -15.06
C VAL A 22 6.10 -7.18 -15.95
N GLN A 23 6.65 -7.89 -16.93
CA GLN A 23 7.66 -7.35 -17.85
C GLN A 23 8.89 -6.74 -17.14
N GLY A 24 9.36 -7.37 -16.06
CA GLY A 24 10.51 -6.91 -15.28
C GLY A 24 10.23 -5.73 -14.36
N LYS A 25 8.97 -5.32 -14.21
CA LYS A 25 8.55 -4.27 -13.26
C LYS A 25 7.64 -4.86 -12.18
N LEU A 26 7.85 -4.46 -10.93
CA LEU A 26 6.94 -4.81 -9.85
C LEU A 26 5.65 -4.02 -9.95
N ARG A 27 4.55 -4.67 -9.57
CA ARG A 27 3.22 -4.07 -9.42
C ARG A 27 2.61 -4.54 -8.12
N GLY A 28 2.06 -3.60 -7.37
CA GLY A 28 1.33 -3.86 -6.14
C GLY A 28 -0.17 -3.63 -6.32
N ILE A 29 -0.99 -4.47 -5.69
CA ILE A 29 -2.43 -4.23 -5.52
C ILE A 29 -2.74 -4.34 -4.04
N ILE A 30 -3.49 -3.36 -3.53
CA ILE A 30 -4.09 -3.43 -2.19
C ILE A 30 -5.59 -3.40 -2.37
N LEU A 31 -6.26 -4.44 -1.89
CA LEU A 31 -7.70 -4.61 -1.95
C LEU A 31 -8.28 -4.60 -0.54
N GLU A 32 -9.07 -3.57 -0.24
CA GLU A 32 -9.90 -3.48 0.96
C GLU A 32 -11.28 -4.09 0.70
N ARG A 33 -11.78 -4.91 1.62
CA ARG A 33 -13.18 -5.34 1.66
C ARG A 33 -13.80 -4.97 3.01
N SER A 34 -14.99 -4.37 2.99
CA SER A 34 -15.74 -4.04 4.21
C SER A 34 -17.23 -3.87 3.95
N ARG A 35 -18.09 -4.43 4.82
CA ARG A 35 -19.57 -4.26 4.81
C ARG A 35 -20.23 -4.41 3.42
N GLY A 36 -19.78 -5.36 2.62
CA GLY A 36 -20.30 -5.60 1.26
C GLY A 36 -19.77 -4.65 0.18
N LEU A 37 -18.81 -3.78 0.52
CA LEU A 37 -18.09 -2.91 -0.40
C LEU A 37 -16.66 -3.42 -0.61
N SER A 38 -16.06 -3.01 -1.73
CA SER A 38 -14.66 -3.30 -2.06
C SER A 38 -14.02 -2.09 -2.71
N SER A 39 -12.80 -1.77 -2.28
CA SER A 39 -11.99 -0.66 -2.80
C SER A 39 -10.58 -1.17 -3.06
N TRP A 40 -9.93 -0.70 -4.11
CA TRP A 40 -8.56 -1.11 -4.42
C TRP A 40 -7.73 0.02 -4.98
N ILE A 41 -6.41 -0.15 -4.85
CA ILE A 41 -5.41 0.73 -5.46
C ILE A 41 -4.34 -0.10 -6.16
N HIS A 42 -3.92 0.36 -7.34
CA HIS A 42 -2.79 -0.20 -8.08
C HIS A 42 -1.56 0.70 -7.91
N LEU A 43 -0.42 0.07 -7.63
CA LEU A 43 0.85 0.75 -7.40
C LEU A 43 1.86 0.25 -8.43
N GLY A 44 2.54 1.20 -9.08
CA GLY A 44 3.75 0.91 -9.85
C GLY A 44 4.93 0.61 -8.93
N ASP A 45 6.06 0.23 -9.53
CA ASP A 45 7.29 -0.14 -8.83
C ASP A 45 7.76 0.98 -7.86
N LEU A 46 7.76 2.23 -8.34
CA LEU A 46 8.11 3.39 -7.52
C LEU A 46 7.12 3.58 -6.36
N SER A 47 5.81 3.55 -6.64
CA SER A 47 4.79 3.73 -5.61
C SER A 47 4.79 2.61 -4.56
N LEU A 48 5.09 1.38 -4.96
CA LEU A 48 5.19 0.24 -4.06
C LEU A 48 6.36 0.45 -3.08
N GLY A 49 7.53 0.85 -3.57
CA GLY A 49 8.67 1.21 -2.71
C GLY A 49 8.33 2.36 -1.75
N ARG A 50 7.76 3.46 -2.26
CA ARG A 50 7.38 4.62 -1.44
C ARG A 50 6.39 4.28 -0.33
N LEU A 51 5.44 3.39 -0.62
CA LEU A 51 4.48 2.92 0.38
C LEU A 51 5.19 2.13 1.49
N LEU A 52 6.04 1.16 1.12
CA LEU A 52 6.75 0.32 2.09
C LEU A 52 7.68 1.14 2.99
N ASP A 53 8.44 2.08 2.42
CA ASP A 53 9.27 3.03 3.17
C ASP A 53 8.41 3.87 4.14
N GLY A 54 7.23 4.31 3.69
CA GLY A 54 6.27 5.05 4.50
C GLY A 54 5.72 4.25 5.69
N VAL A 55 5.36 2.99 5.46
CA VAL A 55 4.87 2.09 6.50
C VAL A 55 5.97 1.73 7.48
N GLU A 56 7.19 1.45 7.01
CA GLU A 56 8.32 1.12 7.88
C GLU A 56 8.68 2.30 8.80
N GLU A 57 8.73 3.52 8.29
CA GLU A 57 8.92 4.72 9.12
C GLU A 57 7.81 4.88 10.16
N CYS A 58 6.54 4.68 9.77
CA CYS A 58 5.41 4.73 10.69
C CYS A 58 5.51 3.68 11.81
N CYS A 59 6.06 2.50 11.55
CA CYS A 59 6.25 1.46 12.56
C CYS A 59 7.46 1.71 13.46
N ARG A 60 8.53 2.32 12.94
CA ARG A 60 9.77 2.60 13.69
C ARG A 60 9.63 3.81 14.61
N GLU A 61 8.91 4.83 14.18
CA GLU A 61 8.58 5.95 15.05
C GLU A 61 7.45 5.54 16.00
N GLU A 62 7.77 5.09 17.22
CA GLU A 62 6.82 4.98 18.36
C GLU A 62 6.21 6.36 18.77
N ARG A 63 6.21 7.33 17.86
CA ARG A 63 5.70 8.68 18.07
C ARG A 63 4.53 8.91 17.14
N ALA A 64 3.36 8.55 17.67
CA ALA A 64 2.05 8.91 17.17
C ALA A 64 1.97 10.43 16.95
N GLY A 65 2.36 10.87 15.76
CA GLY A 65 2.24 12.22 15.26
C GLY A 65 1.63 12.17 13.86
N ARG A 66 1.01 13.28 13.46
CA ARG A 66 0.49 13.42 12.10
C ARG A 66 1.66 13.37 11.11
N PHE A 67 1.73 12.32 10.30
CA PHE A 67 2.68 12.27 9.19
C PHE A 67 1.93 12.30 7.86
N VAL A 68 2.54 12.94 6.86
CA VAL A 68 2.01 12.99 5.50
C VAL A 68 3.16 12.79 4.53
N LYS A 69 3.06 11.76 3.71
CA LYS A 69 3.95 11.52 2.57
C LYS A 69 3.14 11.62 1.30
N SER A 70 3.63 12.37 0.32
CA SER A 70 2.98 12.52 -0.98
C SER A 70 4.00 12.28 -2.09
N TRP A 71 3.59 11.59 -3.14
CA TRP A 71 4.44 11.33 -4.30
C TRP A 71 3.60 11.22 -5.58
N GLU A 72 4.26 11.26 -6.73
CA GLU A 72 3.64 11.07 -8.04
C GLU A 72 4.34 9.91 -8.76
N ASP A 73 3.57 9.06 -9.41
CA ASP A 73 4.05 7.92 -10.17
C ASP A 73 3.15 7.69 -11.39
N GLU A 74 3.76 7.63 -12.57
CA GLU A 74 3.07 7.53 -13.87
C GLU A 74 1.89 8.52 -14.02
N GLY A 75 2.07 9.76 -13.54
CA GLY A 75 1.06 10.83 -13.60
C GLY A 75 -0.07 10.71 -12.58
N ARG A 76 -0.01 9.74 -11.66
CA ARG A 76 -0.97 9.58 -10.54
C ARG A 76 -0.34 10.09 -9.26
N LYS A 77 -1.13 10.87 -8.51
CA LYS A 77 -0.72 11.42 -7.20
C LYS A 77 -1.19 10.50 -6.09
N PHE A 78 -0.28 10.17 -5.20
CA PHE A 78 -0.51 9.31 -4.04
C PHE A 78 -0.19 10.07 -2.76
N LYS A 79 -0.89 9.70 -1.69
CA LYS A 79 -0.72 10.25 -0.36
C LYS A 79 -0.86 9.14 0.67
N LEU A 80 0.10 9.06 1.58
CA LEU A 80 0.03 8.26 2.80
C LEU A 80 -0.02 9.21 4.00
N GLU A 81 -1.01 9.04 4.86
CA GLU A 81 -1.15 9.85 6.07
C GLU A 81 -1.48 8.99 7.28
N GLY A 82 -0.81 9.27 8.40
CA GLY A 82 -1.16 8.73 9.71
C GLY A 82 -1.91 9.79 10.51
N THR A 83 -3.04 9.38 11.09
CA THR A 83 -3.93 10.21 11.92
C THR A 83 -3.83 9.83 13.38
#